data_AF-A0A364RC31-F1
#
_entry.id   AF-A0A364RC31-F1
#
_cell.length_a   1.000
_cell.length_b   1.000
_cell.length_c   1.000
_cell.angle_alpha   90.00
_cell.angle_beta   90.00
_cell.angle_gamma   90.00
#
_symmetry.space_group_name_H-M   'P 1'
#
loop_
_entity.id
_entity.type
_entity.pdbx_description
1 polymer ?
#
loop_
_entity_poly.entity_id
_entity_poly.type
_entity_poly.pdbx_seq_one_letter_code
_entity_poly.pdbx_strand_id
1 'polypeptide(L)'
;MKFTKLFLPAILGLALVTTACQEGAMQQKKDDTTGSTSSTEGTEKATGTLTWAGEYMSDGCGFTLEIDGKTYKPENEDTIDAAFKVEGSMPVEVEFVRLNEQIDRRCGLSPDSKAMDGIRIVSITKN
;
A
#
# COMPACT_ATOMS: atom_id res chain seq x y z
N MET A 1 15.33 -19.03 62.14
CA MET A 1 15.98 -20.28 62.58
C MET A 1 15.55 -21.39 61.64
N LYS A 2 16.53 -22.18 61.18
CA LYS A 2 16.40 -23.27 60.20
C LYS A 2 15.58 -24.41 60.80
N PHE A 3 14.58 -24.90 60.09
CA PHE A 3 14.12 -26.28 60.25
C PHE A 3 14.01 -26.99 58.92
N THR A 4 14.36 -28.25 59.00
CA THR A 4 15.03 -29.07 58.01
C THR A 4 14.02 -29.95 57.28
N LYS A 5 14.34 -30.25 56.02
CA LYS A 5 13.69 -31.25 55.17
C LYS A 5 13.46 -32.60 55.87
N LEU A 6 12.30 -33.21 55.63
CA LEU A 6 12.08 -34.66 55.46
C LEU A 6 11.03 -34.84 54.34
N PHE A 7 11.34 -35.46 53.19
CA PHE A 7 11.20 -36.91 52.91
C PHE A 7 9.77 -37.40 53.17
N LEU A 8 9.00 -38.02 52.27
CA LEU A 8 9.21 -38.65 50.95
C LEU A 8 7.79 -39.00 50.37
N PRO A 9 7.61 -39.98 49.46
CA PRO A 9 7.30 -39.90 48.02
C PRO A 9 5.82 -40.12 47.65
N ALA A 10 5.44 -39.87 46.39
CA ALA A 10 4.41 -40.68 45.72
C ALA A 10 4.58 -40.61 44.19
N ILE A 11 5.23 -41.63 43.66
CA ILE A 11 5.21 -42.01 42.25
C ILE A 11 3.78 -42.44 41.94
N LEU A 12 3.11 -41.84 40.96
CA LEU A 12 1.97 -42.48 40.32
C LEU A 12 1.89 -42.14 38.83
N GLY A 13 2.29 -43.15 38.06
CA GLY A 13 1.84 -43.50 36.71
C GLY A 13 1.45 -42.37 35.77
N LEU A 14 2.40 -41.94 34.93
CA LEU A 14 2.05 -41.28 33.68
C LEU A 14 1.82 -42.37 32.62
N ALA A 15 0.55 -42.73 32.43
CA ALA A 15 0.13 -43.59 31.34
C ALA A 15 0.27 -42.87 30.00
N LEU A 16 0.98 -43.49 29.05
CA LEU A 16 0.87 -43.18 27.64
C LEU A 16 -0.56 -43.45 27.18
N VAL A 17 -1.21 -42.43 26.60
CA VAL A 17 -2.33 -42.63 25.67
C VAL A 17 -1.94 -41.95 24.37
N THR A 18 -1.65 -42.79 23.39
CA THR A 18 -1.61 -42.44 21.97
C THR A 18 -3.03 -42.16 21.51
N THR A 19 -3.30 -40.93 21.08
CA THR A 19 -4.48 -40.64 20.26
C THR A 19 -4.02 -40.18 18.89
N ALA A 20 -4.40 -40.99 17.91
CA ALA A 20 -4.26 -40.77 16.48
C ALA A 20 -5.04 -39.55 15.99
N CYS A 21 -4.66 -39.11 14.79
CA CYS A 21 -5.46 -38.47 13.75
C CYS A 21 -6.78 -37.80 14.16
N GLN A 22 -6.90 -36.50 13.83
CA GLN A 22 -7.83 -36.01 12.80
C GLN A 22 -8.16 -34.53 13.05
N GLU A 23 -7.63 -33.66 12.20
CA GLU A 23 -8.18 -32.32 11.96
C GLU A 23 -8.50 -32.34 10.46
N GLY A 24 -9.77 -32.40 10.06
CA GLY A 24 -10.76 -31.40 10.41
C GLY A 24 -10.86 -30.48 9.21
N ALA A 25 -11.54 -30.97 8.17
CA ALA A 25 -11.93 -30.16 7.04
C ALA A 25 -12.83 -29.02 7.54
N MET A 26 -12.41 -27.78 7.32
CA MET A 26 -13.32 -26.64 7.36
C MET A 26 -13.25 -25.93 6.01
N GLN A 27 -14.37 -26.05 5.31
CA GLN A 27 -14.69 -25.37 4.07
C GLN A 27 -14.85 -23.88 4.35
N GLN A 28 -14.12 -23.04 3.64
CA GLN A 28 -14.49 -21.63 3.49
C GLN A 28 -15.07 -21.40 2.09
N LYS A 29 -16.40 -21.29 2.11
CA LYS A 29 -17.19 -20.24 1.48
C LYS A 29 -16.92 -19.96 0.00
N LYS A 30 -17.77 -20.62 -0.79
CA LYS A 30 -18.41 -20.11 -2.00
C LYS A 30 -18.78 -18.62 -1.85
N ASP A 31 -18.13 -17.77 -2.64
CA ASP A 31 -18.73 -16.54 -3.16
C ASP A 31 -18.75 -16.67 -4.69
N ASP A 32 -19.94 -17.01 -5.16
CA ASP A 32 -20.40 -16.85 -6.53
C ASP A 32 -20.40 -15.35 -6.89
N THR A 33 -20.26 -15.06 -8.17
CA THR A 33 -20.55 -13.77 -8.82
C THR A 33 -19.35 -12.83 -8.99
N THR A 34 -18.63 -13.08 -10.08
CA THR A 34 -18.39 -12.10 -11.15
C THR A 34 -18.19 -10.66 -10.68
N GLY A 35 -16.95 -10.39 -10.28
CA GLY A 35 -16.40 -9.05 -10.07
C GLY A 35 -14.89 -9.09 -10.28
N SER A 36 -14.43 -9.81 -11.31
CA SER A 36 -13.11 -9.56 -11.89
C SER A 36 -13.12 -8.19 -12.57
N THR A 37 -13.02 -7.14 -11.78
CA THR A 37 -12.26 -5.96 -12.21
C THR A 37 -10.80 -6.33 -11.94
N SER A 38 -10.24 -7.32 -12.64
CA SER A 38 -9.42 -7.02 -13.81
C SER A 38 -8.95 -5.58 -13.74
N SER A 39 -7.82 -5.40 -13.08
CA SER A 39 -6.84 -4.35 -13.37
C SER A 39 -6.74 -4.31 -14.88
N THR A 40 -7.59 -3.50 -15.49
CA THR A 40 -7.50 -3.21 -16.89
C THR A 40 -6.26 -2.35 -16.92
N GLU A 41 -5.15 -2.89 -17.45
CA GLU A 41 -4.08 -2.08 -18.04
C GLU A 41 -4.71 -1.33 -19.23
N GLY A 42 -5.61 -0.42 -18.89
CA GLY A 42 -6.34 0.44 -19.76
C GLY A 42 -5.84 1.82 -19.44
N THR A 43 -5.37 2.48 -20.47
CA THR A 43 -5.06 3.89 -20.36
C THR A 43 -6.37 4.64 -20.10
N GLU A 44 -6.47 5.28 -18.94
CA GLU A 44 -7.59 6.10 -18.51
C GLU A 44 -7.29 7.58 -18.80
N LYS A 45 -8.32 8.34 -19.20
CA LYS A 45 -8.23 9.80 -19.33
C LYS A 45 -9.11 10.44 -18.26
N ALA A 46 -8.57 11.42 -17.54
CA ALA A 46 -9.32 12.20 -16.57
C ALA A 46 -8.82 13.65 -16.51
N THR A 47 -9.68 14.52 -16.02
CA THR A 47 -9.29 15.87 -15.62
C THR A 47 -8.96 15.86 -14.14
N GLY A 48 -7.83 16.45 -13.77
CA GLY A 48 -7.37 16.49 -12.40
C GLY A 48 -6.63 17.78 -12.08
N THR A 49 -6.15 17.86 -10.83
CA THR A 49 -5.31 18.96 -10.38
C THR A 49 -3.90 18.43 -10.13
N LEU A 50 -2.94 18.90 -10.93
CA LEU A 50 -1.52 18.62 -10.71
C LEU A 50 -0.97 19.64 -9.72
N THR A 51 -0.33 19.15 -8.66
CA THR A 51 0.38 19.98 -7.69
C THR A 51 1.85 19.59 -7.71
N TRP A 52 2.72 20.59 -7.82
CA TRP A 52 4.15 20.39 -7.67
C TRP A 52 4.58 20.91 -6.31
N ALA A 53 5.11 20.02 -5.47
CA ALA A 53 5.49 20.35 -4.09
C ALA A 53 6.99 20.65 -3.94
N GLY A 54 7.74 20.76 -5.04
CA GLY A 54 9.20 20.98 -5.06
C GLY A 54 10.00 19.75 -5.50
N GLU A 55 11.32 19.93 -5.68
CA GLU A 55 12.22 18.86 -6.15
C GLU A 55 12.36 17.73 -5.12
N TYR A 56 12.35 16.50 -5.64
CA TYR A 56 12.50 15.28 -4.85
C TYR A 56 13.82 15.31 -4.07
N MET A 57 13.74 15.21 -2.74
CA MET A 57 14.86 15.23 -1.77
C MET A 57 15.46 16.60 -1.40
N SER A 58 15.03 17.71 -2.00
CA SER A 58 15.45 19.06 -1.59
C SER A 58 14.38 19.76 -0.76
N ASP A 59 13.21 19.99 -1.37
CA ASP A 59 12.18 20.86 -0.81
C ASP A 59 10.77 20.24 -0.89
N GLY A 60 10.60 19.13 -1.61
CA GLY A 60 9.30 18.63 -1.98
C GLY A 60 9.14 17.12 -2.06
N CYS A 61 7.87 16.71 -2.06
CA CYS A 61 7.48 15.37 -2.43
C CYS A 61 7.47 15.16 -3.95
N GLY A 62 7.89 16.10 -4.79
CA GLY A 62 7.72 15.99 -6.25
C GLY A 62 6.30 16.33 -6.69
N PHE A 63 5.81 15.63 -7.73
CA PHE A 63 4.45 15.82 -8.23
C PHE A 63 3.41 14.98 -7.47
N THR A 64 2.22 15.53 -7.31
CA THR A 64 1.01 14.82 -6.89
C THR A 64 -0.13 15.18 -7.83
N LEU A 65 -0.99 14.20 -8.11
CA LEU A 65 -2.13 14.38 -9.00
C LEU A 65 -3.41 14.03 -8.26
N GLU A 66 -4.33 14.98 -8.18
CA GLU A 66 -5.65 14.76 -7.61
C GLU A 66 -6.67 14.54 -8.73
N ILE A 67 -7.33 13.38 -8.72
CA ILE A 67 -8.40 13.02 -9.65
C ILE A 67 -9.58 12.54 -8.82
N ASP A 68 -10.76 13.13 -9.04
CA ASP A 68 -12.00 12.80 -8.30
C ASP A 68 -11.83 12.87 -6.77
N GLY A 69 -11.04 13.84 -6.27
CA GLY A 69 -10.77 14.02 -4.84
C GLY A 69 -9.85 12.97 -4.23
N LYS A 70 -9.24 12.11 -5.05
CA LYS A 70 -8.24 11.14 -4.62
C LYS A 70 -6.87 11.54 -5.15
N THR A 71 -5.88 11.57 -4.26
CA THR A 71 -4.51 11.90 -4.61
C THR A 71 -3.74 10.64 -5.01
N TYR A 72 -3.05 10.73 -6.14
CA TYR A 72 -2.23 9.69 -6.71
C TYR A 72 -0.78 10.17 -6.85
N LYS A 73 0.11 9.19 -6.83
CA LYS A 73 1.55 9.40 -6.99
C LYS A 73 1.99 8.93 -8.37
N PRO A 74 2.47 9.83 -9.25
CA PRO A 74 3.09 9.41 -10.50
C PRO A 74 4.37 8.61 -10.21
N GLU A 75 4.54 7.41 -10.79
CA GLU A 75 5.81 6.69 -10.67
C GLU A 75 6.92 7.34 -11.51
N ASN A 76 6.53 8.00 -12.61
CA ASN A 76 7.38 8.47 -13.70
C ASN A 76 7.39 10.00 -13.77
N GLU A 77 7.61 10.65 -12.63
CA GLU A 77 7.67 12.11 -12.53
C GLU A 77 8.68 12.76 -13.48
N ASP A 78 9.78 12.05 -13.79
CA ASP A 78 10.83 12.50 -14.71
C ASP A 78 10.34 12.68 -16.16
N THR A 79 9.19 12.09 -16.51
CA THR A 79 8.57 12.24 -17.84
C THR A 79 7.71 13.50 -17.96
N ILE A 80 7.37 14.12 -16.83
CA ILE A 80 6.59 15.35 -16.79
C ILE A 80 7.53 16.52 -17.10
N ASP A 81 7.19 17.31 -18.12
CA ASP A 81 7.99 18.45 -18.53
C ASP A 81 8.19 19.44 -17.36
N ALA A 82 9.38 20.03 -17.28
CA ALA A 82 9.70 21.11 -16.34
C ALA A 82 8.72 22.29 -16.47
N ALA A 83 8.05 22.47 -17.62
CA ALA A 83 6.97 23.43 -17.81
C ALA A 83 5.77 23.26 -16.84
N PHE A 84 5.64 22.10 -16.19
CA PHE A 84 4.62 21.81 -15.17
C PHE A 84 5.13 22.02 -13.74
N LYS A 85 6.43 22.26 -13.54
CA LYS A 85 7.04 22.62 -12.24
C LYS A 85 6.74 24.07 -11.90
N VAL A 86 5.47 24.38 -11.71
CA VAL A 86 5.03 25.69 -11.23
C VAL A 86 4.66 25.58 -9.76
N GLU A 87 4.99 26.62 -9.00
CA GLU A 87 4.55 26.75 -7.62
C GLU A 87 3.01 26.79 -7.57
N GLY A 88 2.41 25.83 -6.87
CA GLY A 88 0.96 25.75 -6.66
C GLY A 88 0.30 24.55 -7.35
N SER A 89 -1.01 24.69 -7.59
CA SER A 89 -1.85 23.68 -8.22
C SER A 89 -2.39 24.18 -9.55
N MET A 90 -2.42 23.30 -10.56
CA MET A 90 -2.94 23.61 -11.89
C MET A 90 -3.93 22.54 -12.37
N PRO A 91 -5.01 22.92 -13.06
CA PRO A 91 -5.88 21.96 -13.73
C PRO A 91 -5.17 21.37 -14.95
N VAL A 92 -5.22 20.04 -15.09
CA VAL A 92 -4.65 19.31 -16.21
C VAL A 92 -5.61 18.26 -16.72
N GLU A 93 -5.52 17.96 -18.01
CA GLU A 93 -6.04 16.72 -18.57
C GLU A 93 -4.90 15.70 -18.60
N VAL A 94 -5.13 14.55 -17.98
CA VAL A 94 -4.12 13.50 -17.85
C VAL A 94 -4.63 12.20 -18.43
N GLU A 95 -3.73 11.52 -19.13
CA GLU A 95 -3.88 10.17 -19.57
C GLU A 95 -2.92 9.29 -18.76
N PHE A 96 -3.44 8.31 -18.02
CA PHE A 96 -2.66 7.55 -17.03
C PHE A 96 -3.07 6.08 -16.97
N VAL A 97 -2.20 5.25 -16.39
CA VAL A 97 -2.46 3.84 -16.09
C VAL A 97 -2.39 3.66 -14.58
N ARG A 98 -3.38 2.98 -13.99
CA ARG A 98 -3.38 2.63 -12.57
C ARG A 98 -2.48 1.43 -12.34
N LEU A 99 -1.51 1.58 -11.45
CA LEU A 99 -0.57 0.51 -11.13
C LEU A 99 -1.13 -0.46 -10.09
N ASN A 100 -2.17 -0.05 -9.35
CA ASN A 100 -2.76 -0.80 -8.24
C ASN A 100 -1.73 -1.19 -7.16
N GLU A 101 -0.64 -0.43 -7.07
CA GLU A 101 0.39 -0.53 -6.05
C GLU A 101 0.47 0.78 -5.26
N GLN A 102 0.96 0.69 -4.02
CA GLN A 102 1.20 1.86 -3.21
C GLN A 102 2.66 2.29 -3.36
N ILE A 103 2.84 3.53 -3.81
CA ILE A 103 4.14 4.17 -3.90
C ILE A 103 4.38 4.91 -2.60
N ASP A 104 5.25 4.36 -1.74
CA ASP A 104 5.74 5.02 -0.53
C ASP A 104 7.07 5.72 -0.82
N ARG A 105 6.97 6.96 -1.29
CA ARG A 105 8.13 7.83 -1.52
C ARG A 105 8.30 8.72 -0.30
N ARG A 106 9.33 8.45 0.50
CA ARG A 106 9.68 9.27 1.67
C ARG A 106 10.16 10.65 1.22
N CYS A 107 9.43 11.69 1.64
CA CYS A 107 9.82 13.08 1.42
C CYS A 107 10.55 13.61 2.66
N GLY A 108 11.82 13.96 2.50
CA GLY A 108 12.63 14.54 3.57
C GLY A 108 12.88 13.58 4.75
N LEU A 109 12.89 14.12 5.97
CA LEU A 109 13.21 13.40 7.22
C LEU A 109 11.97 12.85 7.96
N SER A 110 10.78 12.92 7.36
CA SER A 110 9.57 12.44 8.04
C SER A 110 9.61 10.91 8.20
N PRO A 111 9.38 10.38 9.41
CA PRO A 111 9.34 8.94 9.65
C PRO A 111 8.06 8.29 9.10
N ASP A 112 7.02 9.10 8.86
CA ASP A 112 5.69 8.65 8.45
C ASP A 112 5.71 8.18 6.99
N SER A 113 5.14 6.99 6.77
CA SER A 113 4.85 6.50 5.43
C SER A 113 3.87 7.47 4.74
N LYS A 114 4.19 7.86 3.51
CA LYS A 114 3.29 8.60 2.63
C LYS A 114 2.93 7.73 1.43
N ALA A 115 2.64 6.46 1.71
CA ALA A 115 2.13 5.51 0.76
C ALA A 115 0.85 6.05 0.12
N MET A 116 0.92 6.34 -1.18
CA MET A 116 -0.19 6.78 -2.01
C MET A 116 -0.36 5.81 -3.18
N ASP A 117 -1.56 5.75 -3.75
CA ASP A 117 -1.80 4.89 -4.90
C ASP A 117 -1.00 5.39 -6.11
N GLY A 118 -0.27 4.46 -6.72
CA GLY A 118 0.60 4.68 -7.85
C GLY A 118 -0.16 4.77 -9.17
N ILE A 119 0.21 5.76 -9.98
CA ILE A 119 -0.20 5.88 -11.37
C ILE A 119 1.02 6.08 -12.26
N ARG A 120 0.93 5.64 -13.50
CA ARG A 120 1.92 5.98 -14.54
C ARG A 120 1.27 6.96 -15.51
N ILE A 121 1.86 8.13 -15.67
CA ILE A 121 1.38 9.13 -16.64
C ILE A 121 1.83 8.73 -18.05
N VAL A 122 0.89 8.69 -18.99
CA VAL A 122 1.10 8.47 -20.42
C VAL A 122 1.16 9.81 -21.16
N SER A 123 0.26 10.73 -20.83
CA SER A 123 0.23 12.08 -21.40
C SER A 123 -0.35 13.08 -20.40
N ILE A 124 0.10 14.33 -20.45
CA ILE A 124 -0.40 15.41 -19.62
C ILE A 124 -0.49 16.70 -20.43
N THR A 125 -1.64 17.36 -20.37
CA THR A 125 -1.92 18.60 -21.09
C THR A 125 -2.50 19.64 -20.13
N LYS A 126 -2.08 20.90 -20.29
CA LYS A 126 -2.63 22.03 -19.53
C LYS A 126 -4.03 22.34 -20.04
N ASN A 127 -4.97 22.50 -19.11
CA ASN A 127 -6.34 22.95 -19.42
C ASN A 127 -6.46 24.47 -19.32
#